data_AF-A0A8I0ZRI0-F1
#
_entry.id   AF-A0A8I0ZRI0-F1
#
_cell.length_a   1.000
_cell.length_b   1.000
_cell.length_c   1.000
_cell.angle_alpha   90.00
_cell.angle_beta   90.00
_cell.angle_gamma   90.00
#
_symmetry.space_group_name_H-M   'P 1'
#
loop_
_entity.id
_entity.type
_entity.pdbx_description
1 polymer ?
#
loop_
_entity_poly.entity_id
_entity_poly.type
_entity_poly.pdbx_seq_one_letter_code
_entity_poly.pdbx_strand_id
1 'polypeptide(L)'
;MKLEILQVPECPNVVLLERRIAEAVAGEHIDVAITHRVLDDQAAATEAGMTGSPTLLIDGQDPFAEPGSVPSVSCRLYRSDVGGIDGAPSVAALRAALNLAPADQSTEMPAGPVDCCAPATGDESPVAALGAWRGAAQPADPAEKAIHHAILRAFATRGGPPPITEIDAVAAEFDSSAQQILDRLHASDVIRLDRSGRIASVYPFSATPTAHTVQIADGARVYAMCAIDALGMSAMLGGSEVVIDSADVSTGEHITVSVRGEESTADPATTVVFIGAQSAQGPSADTCCNYLNFFTDRPAAEAWSASNPHVGGIVVDLADATRCGAAIFGPLLNT
;
A
#
# COMPACT_ATOMS: atom_id res chain seq x y z
N MET A 1 28.09 15.38 -0.67
CA MET A 1 27.40 16.17 -1.71
C MET A 1 26.36 17.05 -1.03
N LYS A 2 26.14 18.30 -1.47
CA LYS A 2 25.13 19.16 -0.84
C LYS A 2 23.82 19.08 -1.62
N LEU A 3 22.78 18.56 -0.98
CA LEU A 3 21.42 18.61 -1.51
C LEU A 3 20.64 19.70 -0.80
N GLU A 4 19.94 20.52 -1.57
CA GLU A 4 19.06 21.56 -1.06
C GLU A 4 17.68 21.45 -1.72
N ILE A 5 16.63 21.41 -0.91
CA ILE A 5 15.24 21.38 -1.36
C ILE A 5 14.66 22.78 -1.16
N LEU A 6 14.36 23.46 -2.26
CA LEU A 6 13.57 24.68 -2.27
C LEU A 6 12.10 24.31 -2.24
N GLN A 7 11.35 24.86 -1.28
CA GLN A 7 9.95 24.48 -1.07
C GLN A 7 9.09 25.69 -0.65
N VAL A 8 7.80 25.63 -0.92
CA VAL A 8 6.81 26.51 -0.27
C VAL A 8 6.40 25.94 1.09
N PRO A 9 5.79 26.75 2.00
CA PRO A 9 5.17 26.22 3.20
C PRO A 9 4.21 25.07 2.91
N GLU A 10 4.29 24.00 3.70
CA GLU A 10 3.38 22.84 3.65
C GLU A 10 3.30 22.12 2.29
N CYS A 11 4.37 22.15 1.49
CA CYS A 11 4.40 21.44 0.22
C CYS A 11 4.27 19.90 0.41
N PRO A 12 3.21 19.25 -0.14
CA PRO A 12 2.95 17.82 0.09
C PRO A 12 3.99 16.91 -0.58
N ASN A 13 4.65 17.40 -1.62
CA ASN A 13 5.56 16.60 -2.45
C ASN A 13 7.00 16.54 -1.91
N VAL A 14 7.32 17.29 -0.85
CA VAL A 14 8.66 17.27 -0.22
C VAL A 14 8.96 15.89 0.35
N VAL A 15 8.00 15.30 1.05
CA VAL A 15 8.12 13.95 1.65
C VAL A 15 8.37 12.91 0.56
N LEU A 16 7.70 13.04 -0.60
CA LEU A 16 7.91 12.16 -1.75
C LEU A 16 9.32 12.31 -2.33
N LEU A 17 9.81 13.55 -2.48
CA LEU A 17 11.14 13.83 -2.98
C LEU A 17 12.24 13.27 -2.04
N GLU A 18 12.12 13.49 -0.74
CA GLU A 18 13.06 12.95 0.26
C GLU A 18 13.12 11.42 0.23
N ARG A 19 11.95 10.76 0.16
CA ARG A 19 11.88 9.30 0.06
C ARG A 19 12.62 8.79 -1.17
N ARG A 20 12.39 9.41 -2.33
CA ARG A 20 13.05 9.01 -3.59
C ARG A 20 14.55 9.31 -3.61
N ILE A 21 15.00 10.37 -2.93
CA ILE A 21 16.43 10.63 -2.73
C ILE A 21 17.04 9.52 -1.87
N ALA A 22 16.40 9.15 -0.76
CA ALA A 22 16.86 8.07 0.11
C ALA A 22 16.93 6.72 -0.64
N GLU A 23 15.91 6.40 -1.45
CA GLU A 23 15.92 5.23 -2.33
C GLU A 23 17.04 5.30 -3.37
N ALA A 24 17.28 6.48 -3.98
CA ALA A 24 18.31 6.65 -5.00
C ALA A 24 19.72 6.43 -4.46
N VAL A 25 19.97 6.73 -3.18
CA VAL A 25 21.30 6.63 -2.54
C VAL A 25 21.45 5.40 -1.66
N ALA A 26 20.40 4.59 -1.51
CA ALA A 26 20.44 3.36 -0.74
C ALA A 26 21.48 2.39 -1.33
N GLY A 27 22.38 1.89 -0.47
CA GLY A 27 23.47 0.99 -0.86
C GLY A 27 24.70 1.70 -1.46
N GLU A 28 24.67 3.01 -1.65
CA GLU A 28 25.80 3.79 -2.13
C GLU A 28 26.60 4.39 -0.95
N HIS A 29 27.92 4.40 -1.03
CA HIS A 29 28.78 5.01 -0.01
C HIS A 29 28.90 6.53 -0.20
N ILE A 30 27.79 7.25 -0.10
CA ILE A 30 27.73 8.70 -0.32
C ILE A 30 27.10 9.39 0.88
N ASP A 31 27.85 10.32 1.48
CA ASP A 31 27.32 11.21 2.50
C ASP A 31 26.48 12.32 1.84
N VAL A 32 25.18 12.23 2.05
CA VAL A 32 24.17 13.16 1.53
C VAL A 32 23.57 13.95 2.67
N ALA A 33 23.85 15.25 2.70
CA ALA A 33 23.21 16.18 3.62
C ALA A 33 22.12 16.95 2.87
N ILE A 34 20.87 16.76 3.27
CA ILE A 34 19.69 17.47 2.73
C ILE A 34 19.41 18.69 3.60
N THR A 35 19.27 19.85 2.96
CA THR A 35 18.90 21.11 3.60
C THR A 35 17.61 21.64 2.98
N HIS A 36 16.73 22.24 3.79
CA HIS A 36 15.46 22.80 3.32
C HIS A 36 15.50 24.32 3.36
N ARG A 37 15.06 24.94 2.28
CA ARG A 37 14.85 26.38 2.20
C ARG A 37 13.39 26.65 1.84
N VAL A 38 12.64 27.18 2.80
CA VAL A 38 11.25 27.58 2.61
C VAL A 38 11.19 28.97 1.97
N LEU A 39 10.47 29.10 0.87
CA LEU A 39 10.25 30.33 0.11
C LEU A 39 8.74 30.55 0.01
N ASP A 40 8.24 31.61 0.64
CA ASP A 40 6.80 31.93 0.73
C ASP A 40 6.36 33.04 -0.22
N ASP A 41 7.30 33.68 -0.93
CA ASP A 41 7.00 34.74 -1.89
C ASP A 41 7.73 34.56 -3.25
N GLN A 42 7.17 35.22 -4.27
CA GLN A 42 7.63 35.14 -5.66
C GLN A 42 9.02 35.78 -5.88
N ALA A 43 9.41 36.76 -5.07
CA ALA A 43 10.71 37.42 -5.18
C ALA A 43 11.82 36.48 -4.68
N ALA A 44 11.59 35.82 -3.54
CA ALA A 44 12.48 34.82 -2.96
C ALA A 44 12.62 33.59 -3.87
N ALA A 45 11.52 33.14 -4.50
CA ALA A 45 11.54 32.08 -5.51
C ALA A 45 12.40 32.46 -6.72
N THR A 46 12.31 33.72 -7.18
CA THR A 46 13.10 34.24 -8.31
C THR A 46 14.59 34.31 -7.99
N GLU A 47 14.94 34.83 -6.81
CA GLU A 47 16.33 34.92 -6.35
C GLU A 47 16.96 33.54 -6.18
N ALA A 48 16.20 32.57 -5.67
CA ALA A 48 16.68 31.20 -5.48
C ALA A 48 16.60 30.31 -6.74
N GLY A 49 15.98 30.80 -7.83
CA GLY A 49 15.77 30.01 -9.05
C GLY A 49 14.77 28.87 -8.91
N MET A 50 13.85 28.92 -7.94
CA MET A 50 12.84 27.89 -7.73
C MET A 50 11.77 27.97 -8.83
N THR A 51 11.74 27.03 -9.77
CA THR A 51 10.72 26.92 -10.84
C THR A 51 9.42 26.27 -10.39
N GLY A 52 9.30 26.01 -9.09
CA GLY A 52 8.15 25.45 -8.40
C GLY A 52 8.59 24.56 -7.23
N SER A 53 7.67 24.25 -6.34
CA SER A 53 7.92 23.44 -5.14
C SER A 53 7.53 21.96 -5.36
N PRO A 54 8.36 21.00 -4.91
CA PRO A 54 9.74 21.16 -4.47
C PRO A 54 10.69 21.28 -5.68
N THR A 55 11.79 22.02 -5.54
CA THR A 55 12.93 22.05 -6.48
C THR A 55 14.16 21.49 -5.78
N LEU A 56 14.80 20.48 -6.38
CA LEU A 56 16.05 19.92 -5.87
C LEU A 56 17.25 20.65 -6.50
N LEU A 57 18.15 21.14 -5.66
CA LEU A 57 19.47 21.62 -6.05
C LEU A 57 20.54 20.62 -5.62
N ILE A 58 21.36 20.20 -6.58
CA ILE A 58 22.57 19.40 -6.37
C ILE A 58 23.76 20.35 -6.50
N ASP A 59 24.48 20.57 -5.41
CA ASP A 59 25.60 21.51 -5.34
C ASP A 59 25.24 22.91 -5.90
N GLY A 60 23.99 23.33 -5.68
CA GLY A 60 23.45 24.63 -6.10
C GLY A 60 22.93 24.68 -7.54
N GLN A 61 22.85 23.56 -8.25
CA GLN A 61 22.31 23.46 -9.61
C GLN A 61 21.05 22.59 -9.65
N ASP A 62 20.05 23.02 -10.43
CA ASP A 62 18.84 22.24 -10.68
C ASP A 62 19.05 21.29 -11.87
N PRO A 63 19.19 19.97 -11.64
CA PRO A 63 19.43 19.00 -12.72
C PRO A 63 18.19 18.74 -13.58
N PHE A 64 17.01 19.21 -13.16
CA PHE A 64 15.73 18.98 -13.84
C PHE A 64 15.15 20.26 -14.47
N ALA A 65 15.96 21.31 -14.61
CA ALA A 65 15.52 22.58 -15.16
C ALA A 65 15.05 22.41 -16.62
N GLU A 66 13.80 22.75 -16.92
CA GLU A 66 13.29 22.75 -18.29
C GLU A 66 13.57 24.11 -18.98
N PRO A 67 13.95 24.12 -20.26
CA PRO A 67 14.15 25.37 -21.00
C PRO A 67 12.88 26.23 -21.03
N GLY A 68 12.98 27.46 -20.54
CA GLY A 68 11.85 28.40 -20.52
C GLY A 68 10.98 28.35 -19.27
N SER A 69 11.30 27.50 -18.27
CA SER A 69 10.66 27.56 -16.96
C SER A 69 10.90 28.91 -16.27
N VAL A 70 9.84 29.48 -15.70
CA VAL A 70 9.90 30.72 -14.94
C VAL A 70 9.88 30.38 -13.44
N PRO A 71 10.68 31.05 -12.60
CA PRO A 71 10.58 30.89 -11.15
C PRO A 71 9.15 31.09 -10.65
N SER A 72 8.70 30.28 -9.70
CA SER A 72 7.31 30.25 -9.23
C SER A 72 7.20 29.63 -7.84
N VAL A 73 6.24 30.14 -7.05
CA VAL A 73 5.78 29.52 -5.78
C VAL A 73 4.66 28.48 -5.99
N SER A 74 4.47 27.99 -7.21
CA SER A 74 3.50 26.94 -7.53
C SER A 74 4.10 25.53 -7.39
N CYS A 75 3.29 24.49 -7.47
CA CYS A 75 3.80 23.12 -7.54
C CYS A 75 4.65 22.91 -8.79
N ARG A 76 5.82 22.29 -8.62
CA ARG A 76 6.63 21.81 -9.74
C ARG A 76 6.16 20.43 -10.15
N LEU A 77 6.04 20.25 -11.46
CA LEU A 77 5.68 18.97 -12.07
C LEU A 77 6.90 18.39 -12.77
N TYR A 78 7.17 17.13 -12.51
CA TYR A 78 8.27 16.37 -13.07
C TYR A 78 7.73 15.33 -14.04
N ARG A 79 8.27 15.32 -15.26
CA ARG A 79 7.94 14.30 -16.25
C ARG A 79 8.82 13.08 -16.05
N SER A 80 8.23 11.89 -16.10
CA SER A 80 8.96 10.65 -16.18
C SER A 80 9.23 10.26 -17.64
N ASP A 81 10.28 9.48 -17.87
CA ASP A 81 10.64 8.98 -19.21
C ASP A 81 9.57 8.06 -19.82
N VAL A 82 8.64 7.57 -19.00
CA VAL A 82 7.48 6.75 -19.40
C VAL A 82 6.19 7.58 -19.58
N GLY A 83 6.30 8.92 -19.60
CA GLY A 83 5.19 9.83 -19.91
C GLY A 83 4.28 10.22 -18.74
N GLY A 84 4.61 9.82 -17.51
CA GLY A 84 3.90 10.21 -16.30
C GLY A 84 4.28 11.62 -15.83
N ILE A 85 3.37 12.30 -15.11
CA ILE A 85 3.61 13.59 -14.46
C ILE A 85 3.46 13.40 -12.96
N ASP A 86 4.42 13.87 -12.18
CA ASP A 86 4.42 13.70 -10.72
C ASP A 86 4.99 14.94 -10.00
N GLY A 87 4.82 15.00 -8.68
CA GLY A 87 5.29 16.09 -7.82
C GLY A 87 6.78 16.02 -7.45
N ALA A 88 7.50 14.97 -7.86
CA ALA A 88 8.93 14.79 -7.64
C ALA A 88 9.57 14.01 -8.82
N PRO A 89 10.89 14.15 -9.09
CA PRO A 89 11.59 13.32 -10.06
C PRO A 89 11.52 11.83 -9.70
N SER A 90 11.73 10.96 -10.67
CA SER A 90 11.84 9.50 -10.43
C SER A 90 13.17 9.13 -9.77
N VAL A 91 13.24 7.96 -9.13
CA VAL A 91 14.49 7.43 -8.57
C VAL A 91 15.56 7.27 -9.64
N ALA A 92 15.20 6.81 -10.84
CA ALA A 92 16.12 6.67 -11.96
C ALA A 92 16.70 8.03 -12.39
N ALA A 93 15.85 9.06 -12.49
CA ALA A 93 16.28 10.42 -12.83
C ALA A 93 17.17 11.03 -11.73
N LEU A 94 16.88 10.75 -10.46
CA LEU A 94 17.72 11.14 -9.33
C LEU A 94 19.08 10.42 -9.36
N ARG A 95 19.12 9.11 -9.61
CA ARG A 95 20.38 8.36 -9.74
C ARG A 95 21.23 8.90 -10.89
N ALA A 96 20.62 9.19 -12.04
CA ALA A 96 21.30 9.83 -13.15
C ALA A 96 21.85 11.21 -12.79
N ALA A 97 21.04 12.05 -12.13
CA ALA A 97 21.45 13.38 -11.68
C ALA A 97 22.56 13.35 -10.62
N LEU A 98 22.60 12.31 -9.80
CA LEU A 98 23.62 12.07 -8.77
C LEU A 98 24.87 11.34 -9.30
N ASN A 99 24.95 11.06 -10.60
CA ASN A 99 26.01 10.27 -11.24
C ASN A 99 26.18 8.86 -10.63
N LEU A 100 25.08 8.23 -10.23
CA LEU A 100 25.04 6.87 -9.69
C LEU A 100 24.83 5.88 -10.83
N ALA A 101 25.45 4.71 -10.72
CA ALA A 101 25.24 3.64 -11.69
C ALA A 101 23.74 3.31 -11.79
N PRO A 102 23.20 2.98 -12.98
CA PRO A 102 21.90 2.33 -13.07
C PRO A 102 21.92 1.09 -12.17
N ALA A 103 20.86 0.84 -11.41
CA ALA A 103 20.80 -0.36 -10.58
C ALA A 103 21.00 -1.60 -11.48
N ASP A 104 22.09 -2.32 -11.26
CA ASP A 104 22.50 -3.47 -12.08
C ASP A 104 21.52 -4.63 -11.83
N GLN A 105 20.80 -5.08 -12.86
CA GLN A 105 19.77 -6.13 -12.78
C GLN A 105 20.34 -7.56 -12.71
N SER A 106 21.56 -7.76 -12.22
CA SER A 106 22.16 -9.09 -12.18
C SER A 106 23.16 -9.24 -11.03
N THR A 107 22.65 -9.41 -9.82
CA THR A 107 23.32 -10.27 -8.82
C THR A 107 22.25 -10.98 -8.00
N GLU A 108 22.24 -12.31 -8.07
CA GLU A 108 21.35 -13.17 -7.28
C GLU A 108 21.57 -12.93 -5.78
N MET A 109 20.59 -12.28 -5.15
CA MET A 109 20.35 -12.23 -3.72
C MET A 109 18.86 -12.59 -3.49
N PRO A 110 18.52 -13.24 -2.36
CA PRO A 110 17.21 -13.84 -2.16
C PRO A 110 16.09 -12.80 -2.25
N ALA A 111 14.99 -13.20 -2.89
CA ALA A 111 13.88 -12.34 -3.33
C ALA A 111 13.50 -11.26 -2.31
N GLY A 112 13.87 -10.01 -2.62
CA GLY A 112 13.20 -8.82 -2.08
C GLY A 112 11.79 -8.69 -2.69
N PRO A 113 10.92 -7.86 -2.10
CA PRO A 113 9.50 -7.84 -2.44
C PRO A 113 9.30 -7.49 -3.92
N VAL A 114 8.78 -8.46 -4.65
CA VAL A 114 8.41 -8.36 -6.06
C VAL A 114 7.18 -7.45 -6.17
N ASP A 115 7.16 -6.65 -7.23
CA ASP A 115 6.15 -5.62 -7.51
C ASP A 115 4.72 -6.14 -7.26
N CYS A 116 3.95 -5.40 -6.46
CA CYS A 116 2.63 -5.82 -5.98
C CYS A 116 1.67 -6.16 -7.14
N CYS A 117 1.83 -5.45 -8.26
CA CYS A 117 1.07 -5.64 -9.49
C CYS A 117 1.89 -5.16 -10.69
N ALA A 118 3.03 -5.82 -10.96
CA ALA A 118 3.55 -5.77 -12.32
C ALA A 118 2.42 -6.25 -13.27
N PRO A 119 2.16 -5.56 -14.39
CA PRO A 119 1.14 -6.02 -15.34
C PRO A 119 1.46 -7.47 -15.70
N ALA A 120 0.47 -8.34 -15.56
CA ALA A 120 0.61 -9.77 -15.81
C ALA A 120 1.42 -10.00 -17.07
N THR A 121 2.57 -10.65 -16.95
CA THR A 121 3.33 -11.10 -18.11
C THR A 121 2.61 -12.32 -18.68
N GLY A 122 1.57 -12.09 -19.48
CA GLY A 122 0.74 -13.13 -20.12
C GLY A 122 -0.74 -13.08 -19.76
N ASP A 123 -1.51 -14.05 -20.28
CA ASP A 123 -2.99 -14.24 -20.18
C ASP A 123 -3.56 -14.39 -18.73
N GLU A 124 -2.84 -13.96 -17.70
CA GLU A 124 -3.23 -14.17 -16.30
C GLU A 124 -4.19 -13.07 -15.80
N SER A 125 -5.32 -13.48 -15.22
CA SER A 125 -6.33 -12.56 -14.67
C SER A 125 -5.76 -11.77 -13.47
N PRO A 126 -6.02 -10.46 -13.33
CA PRO A 126 -5.66 -9.66 -12.15
C PRO A 126 -6.07 -10.28 -10.80
N VAL A 127 -7.17 -11.05 -10.80
CA VAL A 127 -7.61 -11.83 -9.64
C VAL A 127 -6.60 -12.92 -9.25
N ALA A 128 -6.05 -13.62 -10.25
CA ALA A 128 -5.04 -14.65 -10.04
C ALA A 128 -3.71 -14.04 -9.60
N ALA A 129 -3.33 -12.90 -10.17
CA ALA A 129 -2.13 -12.16 -9.77
C ALA A 129 -2.21 -11.70 -8.30
N LEU A 130 -3.35 -11.10 -7.90
CA LEU A 130 -3.60 -10.73 -6.50
C LEU A 130 -3.54 -11.94 -5.58
N GLY A 131 -4.17 -13.06 -5.99
CA GLY A 131 -4.17 -14.31 -5.24
C GLY A 131 -2.77 -14.89 -5.03
N ALA A 132 -1.96 -14.95 -6.09
CA ALA A 132 -0.60 -15.46 -6.05
C ALA A 132 0.29 -14.62 -5.12
N TRP A 133 0.18 -13.30 -5.20
CA TRP A 133 0.99 -12.40 -4.38
C TRP A 133 0.55 -12.39 -2.91
N ARG A 134 -0.76 -12.33 -2.62
CA ARG A 134 -1.26 -12.48 -1.24
C ARG A 134 -0.92 -13.85 -0.65
N GLY A 135 -0.95 -14.88 -1.49
CA GLY A 135 -0.51 -16.23 -1.13
C GLY A 135 0.99 -16.34 -0.85
N ALA A 136 1.82 -15.41 -1.34
CA ALA A 136 3.25 -15.36 -1.05
C ALA A 136 3.58 -14.65 0.28
N ALA A 137 2.74 -13.70 0.72
CA ALA A 137 2.87 -13.03 2.01
C ALA A 137 2.39 -13.94 3.15
N GLN A 138 3.20 -14.95 3.49
CA GLN A 138 2.90 -15.95 4.50
C GLN A 138 4.02 -16.06 5.55
N PRO A 139 3.69 -16.43 6.80
CA PRO A 139 4.68 -16.78 7.81
C PRO A 139 5.67 -17.84 7.31
N ALA A 140 6.96 -17.61 7.50
CA ALA A 140 8.01 -18.49 6.96
C ALA A 140 8.34 -19.68 7.88
N ASP A 141 8.11 -19.53 9.19
CA ASP A 141 8.49 -20.52 10.21
C ASP A 141 7.35 -20.77 11.24
N PRO A 142 7.45 -21.83 12.06
CA PRO A 142 6.42 -22.16 13.05
C PRO A 142 6.15 -21.06 14.10
N ALA A 143 7.16 -20.28 14.48
CA ALA A 143 7.02 -19.21 15.47
C ALA A 143 6.28 -18.01 14.87
N GLU A 144 6.66 -17.61 13.65
CA GLU A 144 5.94 -16.61 12.85
C GLU A 144 4.49 -17.02 12.66
N LYS A 145 4.23 -18.29 12.34
CA LYS A 145 2.88 -18.81 12.14
C LYS A 145 2.05 -18.76 13.42
N ALA A 146 2.62 -19.20 14.54
CA ALA A 146 1.93 -19.18 15.84
C ALA A 146 1.52 -17.75 16.23
N ILE A 147 2.43 -16.78 16.07
CA ILE A 147 2.15 -15.36 16.34
C ILE A 147 1.12 -14.80 15.35
N HIS A 148 1.25 -15.08 14.06
CA HIS A 148 0.29 -14.65 13.05
C HIS A 148 -1.13 -15.13 13.37
N HIS A 149 -1.28 -16.41 13.73
CA HIS A 149 -2.57 -16.99 14.12
C HIS A 149 -3.12 -16.38 15.41
N ALA A 150 -2.26 -16.13 16.41
CA ALA A 150 -2.66 -15.47 17.64
C ALA A 150 -3.20 -14.06 17.37
N ILE A 151 -2.54 -13.30 16.48
CA ILE A 151 -2.98 -11.97 16.05
C ILE A 151 -4.32 -12.05 15.31
N LEU A 152 -4.45 -12.91 14.28
CA LEU A 152 -5.70 -13.05 13.51
C LEU A 152 -6.90 -13.41 14.41
N ARG A 153 -6.70 -14.37 15.33
CA ARG A 153 -7.74 -14.76 16.30
C ARG A 153 -8.08 -13.64 17.27
N ALA A 154 -7.10 -12.85 17.70
CA ALA A 154 -7.33 -11.69 18.54
C ALA A 154 -8.22 -10.65 17.85
N PHE A 155 -7.97 -10.35 16.57
CA PHE A 155 -8.82 -9.44 15.80
C PHE A 155 -10.24 -9.99 15.67
N ALA A 156 -10.40 -11.24 15.26
CA ALA A 156 -11.71 -11.85 15.06
C ALA A 156 -12.57 -11.88 16.34
N THR A 157 -11.95 -12.06 17.50
CA THR A 157 -12.65 -12.22 18.79
C THR A 157 -12.76 -10.92 19.60
N ARG A 158 -11.76 -10.04 19.53
CA ARG A 158 -11.65 -8.84 20.38
C ARG A 158 -11.71 -7.52 19.62
N GLY A 159 -11.62 -7.56 18.30
CA GLY A 159 -11.70 -6.36 17.46
C GLY A 159 -10.37 -5.64 17.24
N GLY A 160 -9.24 -6.21 17.70
CA GLY A 160 -7.94 -5.56 17.62
C GLY A 160 -6.76 -6.47 17.95
N PRO A 161 -5.52 -5.93 17.88
CA PRO A 161 -4.31 -6.71 18.10
C PRO A 161 -4.20 -7.20 19.55
N PRO A 162 -3.56 -8.36 19.79
CA PRO A 162 -3.26 -8.81 21.14
C PRO A 162 -2.29 -7.84 21.83
N PRO A 163 -2.33 -7.72 23.17
CA PRO A 163 -1.29 -7.00 23.90
C PRO A 163 0.06 -7.68 23.68
N ILE A 164 1.15 -6.89 23.68
CA ILE A 164 2.50 -7.40 23.41
C ILE A 164 2.90 -8.55 24.35
N THR A 165 2.42 -8.53 25.60
CA THR A 165 2.67 -9.59 26.59
C THR A 165 2.12 -10.96 26.18
N GLU A 166 1.02 -11.00 25.43
CA GLU A 166 0.52 -12.27 24.87
C GLU A 166 1.41 -12.75 23.72
N ILE A 167 1.92 -11.83 22.89
CA ILE A 167 2.83 -12.16 21.80
C ILE A 167 4.17 -12.65 22.37
N ASP A 168 4.70 -12.00 23.42
CA ASP A 168 5.90 -12.42 24.14
C ASP A 168 5.76 -13.84 24.70
N ALA A 169 4.60 -14.18 25.25
CA ALA A 169 4.34 -15.51 25.77
C ALA A 169 4.42 -16.58 24.66
N VAL A 170 3.83 -16.31 23.49
CA VAL A 170 3.93 -17.21 22.32
C VAL A 170 5.38 -17.28 21.82
N ALA A 171 6.07 -16.15 21.70
CA ALA A 171 7.47 -16.11 21.23
C ALA A 171 8.42 -16.91 22.14
N ALA A 172 8.18 -16.89 23.46
CA ALA A 172 8.97 -17.62 24.43
C ALA A 172 8.88 -19.15 24.26
N GLU A 173 7.79 -19.69 23.71
CA GLU A 173 7.68 -21.12 23.39
C GLU A 173 8.66 -21.57 22.29
N PHE A 174 9.21 -20.61 21.53
CA PHE A 174 10.15 -20.82 20.42
C PHE A 174 11.53 -20.20 20.70
N ASP A 175 11.87 -19.92 21.96
CA ASP A 175 13.13 -19.29 22.36
C ASP A 175 13.45 -18.01 21.55
N SER A 176 12.42 -17.25 21.19
CA SER A 176 12.50 -16.11 20.27
C SER A 176 11.95 -14.82 20.89
N SER A 177 12.33 -13.67 20.32
CA SER A 177 11.76 -12.37 20.69
C SER A 177 10.52 -12.06 19.86
N ALA A 178 9.45 -11.62 20.51
CA ALA A 178 8.24 -11.14 19.82
C ALA A 178 8.55 -10.03 18.83
N GLN A 179 9.36 -9.03 19.22
CA GLN A 179 9.71 -7.92 18.35
C GLN A 179 10.44 -8.39 17.09
N GLN A 180 11.41 -9.30 17.22
CA GLN A 180 12.13 -9.84 16.08
C GLN A 180 11.22 -10.61 15.12
N ILE A 181 10.22 -11.31 15.64
CA ILE A 181 9.23 -12.02 14.82
C ILE A 181 8.31 -11.02 14.12
N LEU A 182 7.80 -10.01 14.84
CA LEU A 182 6.97 -8.95 14.27
C LEU A 182 7.69 -8.16 13.17
N ASP A 183 8.98 -7.86 13.34
CA ASP A 183 9.80 -7.18 12.34
C ASP A 183 9.96 -8.03 11.06
N ARG A 184 10.10 -9.35 11.19
CA ARG A 184 10.16 -10.26 10.03
C ARG A 184 8.83 -10.36 9.32
N LEU A 185 7.73 -10.56 10.06
CA LEU A 185 6.37 -10.54 9.52
C LEU A 185 6.04 -9.21 8.82
N HIS A 186 6.61 -8.11 9.32
CA HIS A 186 6.50 -6.79 8.70
C HIS A 186 7.26 -6.69 7.38
N ALA A 187 8.49 -7.20 7.35
CA ALA A 187 9.35 -7.20 6.17
C ALA A 187 8.79 -8.10 5.04
N SER A 188 8.11 -9.18 5.39
CA SER A 188 7.46 -10.10 4.45
C SER A 188 6.01 -9.74 4.10
N ASP A 189 5.53 -8.57 4.54
CA ASP A 189 4.18 -8.07 4.26
C ASP A 189 3.03 -8.95 4.79
N VAL A 190 3.29 -9.79 5.79
CA VAL A 190 2.26 -10.56 6.50
C VAL A 190 1.48 -9.63 7.44
N ILE A 191 2.18 -8.68 8.07
CA ILE A 191 1.61 -7.63 8.92
C ILE A 191 2.20 -6.27 8.56
N ARG A 192 1.56 -5.18 9.01
CA ARG A 192 2.18 -3.85 9.04
C ARG A 192 2.32 -3.36 10.47
N LEU A 193 3.46 -2.78 10.79
CA LEU A 193 3.73 -2.08 12.05
C LEU A 193 3.65 -0.57 11.83
N ASP A 194 3.13 0.16 12.81
CA ASP A 194 3.20 1.62 12.86
C ASP A 194 4.60 2.10 13.28
N ARG A 195 4.84 3.41 13.25
CA ARG A 195 6.13 4.01 13.64
C ARG A 195 6.54 3.74 15.09
N SER A 196 5.61 3.30 15.93
CA SER A 196 5.86 2.91 17.33
C SER A 196 6.05 1.40 17.50
N GLY A 197 6.08 0.62 16.41
CA GLY A 197 6.25 -0.82 16.44
C GLY A 197 4.98 -1.59 16.79
N ARG A 198 3.80 -0.95 16.82
CA ARG A 198 2.52 -1.62 17.10
C ARG A 198 1.90 -2.12 15.81
N ILE A 199 1.13 -3.21 15.89
CA ILE A 199 0.43 -3.79 14.74
C ILE A 199 -0.61 -2.79 14.23
N ALA A 200 -0.38 -2.27 13.03
CA ALA A 200 -1.28 -1.40 12.29
C ALA A 200 -2.26 -2.20 11.42
N SER A 201 -1.82 -3.33 10.86
CA SER A 201 -2.67 -4.25 10.11
C SER A 201 -2.10 -5.66 10.09
N VAL A 202 -2.98 -6.63 9.84
CA VAL A 202 -2.70 -8.05 9.64
C VAL A 202 -3.79 -8.61 8.76
N TYR A 203 -3.48 -8.96 7.51
CA TYR A 203 -4.52 -9.24 6.52
C TYR A 203 -5.38 -10.44 6.93
N PRO A 204 -6.72 -10.30 6.95
CA PRO A 204 -7.52 -9.25 6.30
C PRO A 204 -7.85 -7.98 7.14
N PHE A 205 -7.40 -7.88 8.39
CA PHE A 205 -7.81 -6.87 9.36
C PHE A 205 -6.94 -5.59 9.36
N SER A 206 -7.56 -4.48 9.73
CA SER A 206 -6.93 -3.19 10.05
C SER A 206 -7.13 -2.84 11.52
N ALA A 207 -6.09 -2.34 12.19
CA ALA A 207 -6.18 -1.80 13.55
C ALA A 207 -6.75 -0.36 13.57
N THR A 208 -6.77 0.31 12.42
CA THR A 208 -7.31 1.65 12.26
C THR A 208 -8.63 1.61 11.49
N PRO A 209 -9.57 2.55 11.75
CA PRO A 209 -10.81 2.62 10.98
C PRO A 209 -10.58 2.71 9.46
N THR A 210 -11.34 1.93 8.71
CA THR A 210 -11.39 1.96 7.23
C THR A 210 -12.84 2.13 6.77
N ALA A 211 -13.04 2.31 5.46
CA ALA A 211 -14.38 2.35 4.87
C ALA A 211 -15.15 1.02 5.03
N HIS A 212 -14.45 -0.08 5.26
CA HIS A 212 -15.03 -1.43 5.31
C HIS A 212 -15.08 -1.92 6.76
N THR A 213 -16.27 -1.89 7.34
CA THR A 213 -16.49 -2.44 8.68
C THR A 213 -17.15 -3.80 8.57
N VAL A 214 -16.65 -4.79 9.29
CA VAL A 214 -17.15 -6.16 9.24
C VAL A 214 -17.65 -6.56 10.63
N GLN A 215 -18.91 -6.95 10.71
CA GLN A 215 -19.48 -7.60 11.88
C GLN A 215 -19.36 -9.12 11.69
N ILE A 216 -18.58 -9.77 12.54
CA ILE A 216 -18.43 -11.22 12.57
C ILE A 216 -19.51 -11.82 13.48
N ALA A 217 -20.20 -12.87 13.02
CA ALA A 217 -21.14 -13.62 13.85
C ALA A 217 -20.42 -14.21 15.08
N ASP A 218 -20.98 -13.97 16.27
CA ASP A 218 -20.41 -14.37 17.56
C ASP A 218 -18.97 -13.84 17.82
N GLY A 219 -18.53 -12.86 17.04
CA GLY A 219 -17.21 -12.25 17.11
C GLY A 219 -17.27 -10.73 17.27
N ALA A 220 -16.12 -10.09 17.05
CA ALA A 220 -15.99 -8.65 17.14
C ALA A 220 -16.47 -7.94 15.86
N ARG A 221 -16.75 -6.64 16.01
CA ARG A 221 -16.79 -5.70 14.88
C ARG A 221 -15.35 -5.26 14.59
N VAL A 222 -14.91 -5.41 13.34
CA VAL A 222 -13.53 -5.16 12.90
C VAL A 222 -13.51 -4.25 11.67
N TYR A 223 -12.34 -3.73 11.33
CA TYR A 223 -12.11 -3.06 10.05
C TYR A 223 -11.35 -3.98 9.11
N ALA A 224 -11.74 -4.00 7.83
CA ALA A 224 -11.01 -4.70 6.78
C ALA A 224 -10.08 -3.74 6.03
N MET A 225 -8.96 -4.25 5.55
CA MET A 225 -8.00 -3.44 4.79
C MET A 225 -8.52 -3.05 3.39
N CYS A 226 -9.35 -3.88 2.75
CA CYS A 226 -10.02 -3.59 1.49
C CYS A 226 -11.29 -4.46 1.28
N ALA A 227 -11.97 -4.32 0.14
CA ALA A 227 -13.15 -5.12 -0.20
C ALA A 227 -12.85 -6.64 -0.26
N ILE A 228 -11.76 -7.06 -0.90
CA ILE A 228 -11.39 -8.49 -0.99
C ILE A 228 -11.06 -9.08 0.38
N ASP A 229 -10.38 -8.29 1.21
CA ASP A 229 -10.05 -8.67 2.59
C ASP A 229 -11.33 -8.89 3.41
N ALA A 230 -12.32 -7.98 3.29
CA ALA A 230 -13.61 -8.11 3.96
C ALA A 230 -14.36 -9.37 3.53
N LEU A 231 -14.40 -9.64 2.23
CA LEU A 231 -15.10 -10.81 1.65
C LEU A 231 -14.44 -12.13 2.07
N GLY A 232 -13.12 -12.16 2.24
CA GLY A 232 -12.39 -13.37 2.63
C GLY A 232 -12.52 -13.77 4.11
N MET A 233 -12.97 -12.87 4.99
CA MET A 233 -13.06 -13.13 6.44
C MET A 233 -13.96 -14.32 6.77
N SER A 234 -15.08 -14.50 6.06
CA SER A 234 -16.01 -15.60 6.33
C SER A 234 -15.34 -16.97 6.13
N ALA A 235 -14.67 -17.17 5.00
CA ALA A 235 -13.95 -18.40 4.69
C ALA A 235 -12.79 -18.65 5.67
N MET A 236 -12.01 -17.61 6.00
CA MET A 236 -10.93 -17.70 7.00
C MET A 236 -11.43 -18.18 8.36
N LEU A 237 -12.64 -17.75 8.76
CA LEU A 237 -13.28 -18.08 10.03
C LEU A 237 -14.20 -19.30 9.92
N GLY A 238 -13.88 -20.23 9.02
CA GLY A 238 -14.58 -21.53 8.92
C GLY A 238 -16.03 -21.42 8.40
N GLY A 239 -16.34 -20.39 7.62
CA GLY A 239 -17.68 -20.15 7.08
C GLY A 239 -18.62 -19.42 8.04
N SER A 240 -18.08 -18.81 9.10
CA SER A 240 -18.84 -17.93 10.00
C SER A 240 -19.45 -16.78 9.21
N GLU A 241 -20.71 -16.45 9.48
CA GLU A 241 -21.38 -15.35 8.80
C GLU A 241 -20.71 -14.02 9.15
N VAL A 242 -20.53 -13.18 8.13
CA VAL A 242 -20.06 -11.81 8.31
C VAL A 242 -20.96 -10.85 7.56
N VAL A 243 -21.20 -9.68 8.15
CA VAL A 243 -21.93 -8.57 7.52
C VAL A 243 -20.97 -7.40 7.36
N ILE A 244 -20.80 -6.93 6.14
CA ILE A 244 -19.87 -5.88 5.75
C ILE A 244 -20.70 -4.61 5.50
N ASP A 245 -20.40 -3.54 6.25
CA ASP A 245 -20.85 -2.18 5.98
C ASP A 245 -19.74 -1.44 5.23
N SER A 246 -20.08 -0.85 4.08
CA SER A 246 -19.16 -0.11 3.22
C SER A 246 -19.88 1.05 2.53
N ALA A 247 -19.15 1.82 1.73
CA ALA A 247 -19.73 2.78 0.80
C ALA A 247 -19.02 2.71 -0.56
N ASP A 248 -19.73 3.14 -1.60
CA ASP A 248 -19.13 3.43 -2.90
C ASP A 248 -18.14 4.60 -2.76
N VAL A 249 -16.90 4.40 -3.20
CA VAL A 249 -15.84 5.40 -3.04
C VAL A 249 -16.08 6.68 -3.84
N SER A 250 -16.92 6.62 -4.89
CA SER A 250 -17.22 7.75 -5.78
C SER A 250 -18.43 8.54 -5.30
N THR A 251 -19.48 7.85 -4.88
CA THR A 251 -20.78 8.47 -4.55
C THR A 251 -21.01 8.61 -3.04
N GLY A 252 -20.33 7.79 -2.23
CA GLY A 252 -20.58 7.68 -0.79
C GLY A 252 -21.88 6.93 -0.45
N GLU A 253 -22.57 6.36 -1.43
CA GLU A 253 -23.77 5.57 -1.20
C GLU A 253 -23.43 4.30 -0.42
N HIS A 254 -24.30 3.95 0.53
CA HIS A 254 -24.07 2.83 1.44
C HIS A 254 -24.21 1.49 0.72
N ILE A 255 -23.33 0.55 1.04
CA ILE A 255 -23.33 -0.81 0.53
C ILE A 255 -23.26 -1.76 1.73
N THR A 256 -24.21 -2.69 1.82
CA THR A 256 -24.17 -3.78 2.80
C THR A 256 -23.98 -5.11 2.08
N VAL A 257 -23.01 -5.91 2.51
CA VAL A 257 -22.74 -7.25 1.95
C VAL A 257 -22.79 -8.30 3.06
N SER A 258 -23.59 -9.33 2.88
CA SER A 258 -23.62 -10.50 3.77
C SER A 258 -22.89 -11.66 3.12
N VAL A 259 -21.95 -12.29 3.84
CA VAL A 259 -21.11 -13.38 3.33
C VAL A 259 -21.14 -14.58 4.27
N ARG A 260 -21.24 -15.79 3.70
CA ARG A 260 -21.13 -17.08 4.39
C ARG A 260 -20.30 -18.05 3.55
N GLY A 261 -19.10 -18.37 4.01
CA GLY A 261 -18.12 -19.14 3.26
C GLY A 261 -17.72 -18.41 1.97
N GLU A 262 -18.12 -18.97 0.83
CA GLU A 262 -17.90 -18.40 -0.50
C GLU A 262 -19.14 -17.75 -1.11
N GLU A 263 -20.27 -17.79 -0.40
CA GLU A 263 -21.54 -17.22 -0.86
C GLU A 263 -21.72 -15.80 -0.33
N SER A 264 -22.21 -14.90 -1.17
CA SER A 264 -22.42 -13.49 -0.83
C SER A 264 -23.69 -12.92 -1.44
N THR A 265 -24.33 -12.00 -0.71
CA THR A 265 -25.43 -11.16 -1.19
C THR A 265 -25.19 -9.71 -0.80
N ALA A 266 -25.71 -8.76 -1.56
CA ALA A 266 -25.50 -7.34 -1.29
C ALA A 266 -26.78 -6.50 -1.48
N ASP A 267 -26.81 -5.37 -0.78
CA ASP A 267 -27.70 -4.24 -1.03
C ASP A 267 -26.84 -2.99 -1.30
N PRO A 268 -26.86 -2.44 -2.52
CA PRO A 268 -27.69 -2.85 -3.66
C PRO A 268 -27.25 -4.19 -4.28
N ALA A 269 -28.21 -4.93 -4.85
CA ALA A 269 -27.95 -6.24 -5.49
C ALA A 269 -27.02 -6.17 -6.72
N THR A 270 -26.82 -4.97 -7.26
CA THR A 270 -25.92 -4.67 -8.39
C THR A 270 -24.47 -4.46 -7.98
N THR A 271 -24.15 -4.57 -6.69
CA THR A 271 -22.81 -4.30 -6.15
C THR A 271 -21.73 -5.10 -6.88
N VAL A 272 -20.64 -4.42 -7.23
CA VAL A 272 -19.45 -5.01 -7.84
C VAL A 272 -18.19 -4.60 -7.07
N VAL A 273 -17.06 -5.21 -7.42
CA VAL A 273 -15.75 -4.87 -6.83
C VAL A 273 -14.79 -4.49 -7.94
N PHE A 274 -14.09 -3.37 -7.78
CA PHE A 274 -12.91 -3.10 -8.59
C PHE A 274 -11.69 -3.73 -7.92
N ILE A 275 -10.93 -4.51 -8.68
CA ILE A 275 -9.65 -5.08 -8.26
C ILE A 275 -8.57 -4.43 -9.10
N GLY A 276 -7.71 -3.65 -8.46
CA GLY A 276 -6.59 -3.03 -9.12
C GLY A 276 -5.52 -2.55 -8.16
N ALA A 277 -4.43 -2.04 -8.73
CA ALA A 277 -3.33 -1.51 -7.96
C ALA A 277 -2.60 -0.46 -8.79
N GLN A 278 -1.80 0.34 -8.12
CA GLN A 278 -0.77 1.08 -8.82
C GLN A 278 0.40 0.14 -9.12
N SER A 279 0.98 0.27 -10.30
CA SER A 279 2.26 -0.37 -10.65
C SER A 279 3.37 0.31 -9.84
N ALA A 280 3.46 -0.04 -8.56
CA ALA A 280 4.39 0.51 -7.59
C ALA A 280 4.86 -0.61 -6.66
N GLN A 281 6.17 -0.66 -6.45
CA GLN A 281 6.77 -1.55 -5.47
C GLN A 281 6.40 -1.07 -4.06
N GLY A 282 6.01 -2.01 -3.21
CA GLY A 282 5.73 -1.72 -1.81
C GLY A 282 4.69 -2.63 -1.17
N PRO A 283 4.48 -2.46 0.15
CA PRO A 283 3.56 -3.24 0.93
C PRO A 283 2.13 -3.15 0.40
N SER A 284 1.40 -4.23 0.54
CA SER A 284 0.03 -4.34 0.04
C SER A 284 -0.94 -3.32 0.59
N ALA A 285 -0.75 -2.91 1.85
CA ALA A 285 -1.50 -1.82 2.48
C ALA A 285 -1.38 -0.49 1.72
N ASP A 286 -0.22 -0.24 1.10
CA ASP A 286 0.12 1.04 0.50
C ASP A 286 -0.16 1.05 -1.02
N THR A 287 0.02 -0.09 -1.69
CA THR A 287 0.04 -0.19 -3.16
C THR A 287 -1.25 -0.75 -3.77
N CYS A 288 -1.99 -1.58 -3.03
CA CYS A 288 -3.16 -2.32 -3.54
C CYS A 288 -4.43 -2.03 -2.74
N CYS A 289 -4.40 -2.14 -1.41
CA CYS A 289 -5.62 -2.06 -0.57
C CYS A 289 -6.44 -0.79 -0.77
N ASN A 290 -5.79 0.35 -1.07
CA ASN A 290 -6.49 1.62 -1.30
C ASN A 290 -7.40 1.62 -2.54
N TYR A 291 -7.21 0.65 -3.46
CA TYR A 291 -7.90 0.61 -4.74
C TYR A 291 -8.91 -0.54 -4.86
N LEU A 292 -8.88 -1.52 -3.96
CA LEU A 292 -9.80 -2.67 -3.94
C LEU A 292 -11.12 -2.28 -3.25
N ASN A 293 -12.02 -1.63 -3.98
CA ASN A 293 -13.23 -1.00 -3.44
C ASN A 293 -14.53 -1.63 -3.97
N PHE A 294 -15.58 -1.55 -3.15
CA PHE A 294 -16.96 -1.81 -3.57
C PHE A 294 -17.54 -0.62 -4.35
N PHE A 295 -18.43 -0.92 -5.28
CA PHE A 295 -19.24 0.06 -6.01
C PHE A 295 -20.69 -0.39 -6.08
N THR A 296 -21.63 0.55 -6.07
CA THR A 296 -23.07 0.22 -6.10
C THR A 296 -23.47 -0.51 -7.37
N ASP A 297 -22.79 -0.22 -8.49
CA ASP A 297 -22.95 -0.91 -9.76
C ASP A 297 -21.70 -0.84 -10.66
N ARG A 298 -21.74 -1.62 -11.74
CA ARG A 298 -20.65 -1.70 -12.73
C ARG A 298 -20.37 -0.38 -13.45
N PRO A 299 -21.38 0.38 -13.94
CA PRO A 299 -21.15 1.71 -14.49
C PRO A 299 -20.40 2.66 -13.54
N ALA A 300 -20.71 2.66 -12.25
CA ALA A 300 -20.02 3.47 -11.26
C ALA A 300 -18.53 3.08 -11.13
N ALA A 301 -18.25 1.78 -11.05
CA ALA A 301 -16.88 1.26 -11.00
C ALA A 301 -16.07 1.58 -12.26
N GLU A 302 -16.68 1.44 -13.45
CA GLU A 302 -16.05 1.76 -14.73
C GLU A 302 -15.78 3.26 -14.89
N ALA A 303 -16.71 4.12 -14.45
CA ALA A 303 -16.53 5.57 -14.46
C ALA A 303 -15.40 6.00 -13.50
N TRP A 304 -15.32 5.39 -12.32
CA TRP A 304 -14.23 5.60 -11.39
C TRP A 304 -12.89 5.16 -11.99
N SER A 305 -12.83 3.97 -12.61
CA SER A 305 -11.61 3.47 -13.26
C SER A 305 -11.15 4.40 -14.39
N ALA A 306 -12.07 4.87 -15.24
CA ALA A 306 -11.76 5.83 -16.30
C ALA A 306 -11.22 7.17 -15.78
N SER A 307 -11.66 7.59 -14.59
CA SER A 307 -11.18 8.81 -13.92
C SER A 307 -9.85 8.60 -13.18
N ASN A 308 -9.42 7.35 -12.98
CA ASN A 308 -8.19 6.98 -12.29
C ASN A 308 -7.29 6.11 -13.18
N PRO A 309 -6.84 6.60 -14.36
CA PRO A 309 -6.10 5.80 -15.34
C PRO A 309 -4.72 5.32 -14.87
N HIS A 310 -4.23 5.87 -13.75
CA HIS A 310 -2.98 5.49 -13.11
C HIS A 310 -3.12 4.23 -12.22
N VAL A 311 -4.35 3.74 -12.02
CA VAL A 311 -4.66 2.50 -11.29
C VAL A 311 -5.07 1.44 -12.32
N GLY A 312 -4.20 0.47 -12.57
CA GLY A 312 -4.51 -0.66 -13.43
C GLY A 312 -5.43 -1.64 -12.70
N GLY A 313 -6.48 -2.11 -13.34
CA GLY A 313 -7.40 -3.07 -12.72
C GLY A 313 -8.60 -3.45 -13.56
N ILE A 314 -9.49 -4.24 -12.96
CA ILE A 314 -10.71 -4.75 -13.59
C ILE A 314 -11.89 -4.66 -12.62
N VAL A 315 -13.09 -4.53 -13.19
CA VAL A 315 -14.35 -4.63 -12.43
C VAL A 315 -14.85 -6.06 -12.49
N VAL A 316 -14.98 -6.71 -11.33
CA VAL A 316 -15.47 -8.08 -11.20
C VAL A 316 -16.82 -8.12 -10.48
N ASP A 317 -17.60 -9.16 -10.76
CA ASP A 317 -18.86 -9.38 -10.05
C ASP A 317 -18.58 -9.77 -8.59
N LEU A 318 -19.53 -9.47 -7.70
CA LEU A 318 -19.40 -9.75 -6.27
C LEU A 318 -19.06 -11.22 -5.98
N ALA A 319 -19.68 -12.17 -6.69
CA ALA A 319 -19.42 -13.59 -6.51
C ALA A 319 -17.98 -13.98 -6.86
N ASP A 320 -17.38 -13.37 -7.88
CA ASP A 320 -15.99 -13.61 -8.25
C ASP A 320 -15.02 -13.01 -7.24
N ALA A 321 -15.31 -11.81 -6.75
CA ALA A 321 -14.57 -11.17 -5.68
C ALA A 321 -14.62 -11.98 -4.37
N THR A 322 -15.77 -12.53 -4.01
CA THR A 322 -15.94 -13.37 -2.82
C THR A 322 -15.11 -14.64 -2.92
N ARG A 323 -15.13 -15.33 -4.08
CA ARG A 323 -14.28 -16.51 -4.31
C ARG A 323 -12.80 -16.17 -4.27
N CYS A 324 -12.40 -15.01 -4.79
CA CYS A 324 -11.03 -14.53 -4.68
C CYS A 324 -10.60 -14.35 -3.22
N GLY A 325 -11.39 -13.63 -2.42
CA GLY A 325 -11.12 -13.45 -0.98
C GLY A 325 -11.07 -14.78 -0.24
N ALA A 326 -12.01 -15.69 -0.52
CA ALA A 326 -12.02 -17.02 0.10
C ALA A 326 -10.78 -17.86 -0.25
N ALA A 327 -10.33 -17.83 -1.51
CA ALA A 327 -9.12 -18.53 -1.94
C ALA A 327 -7.86 -17.99 -1.26
N ILE A 328 -7.78 -16.67 -1.04
CA ILE A 328 -6.65 -16.03 -0.38
C ILE A 328 -6.62 -16.35 1.13
N PHE A 329 -7.75 -16.17 1.81
CA PHE A 329 -7.78 -16.12 3.28
C PHE A 329 -8.26 -17.42 3.93
N GLY A 330 -9.04 -18.26 3.23
CA GLY A 330 -9.59 -19.52 3.74
C GLY A 330 -8.56 -20.48 4.36
N PRO A 331 -7.35 -20.64 3.79
CA PRO A 331 -6.33 -21.53 4.35
C PRO A 331 -5.63 -21.01 5.62
N LEU A 332 -5.72 -19.71 5.93
CA LEU A 332 -4.85 -19.07 6.93
C LEU A 332 -4.95 -19.70 8.32
N LEU A 333 -6.16 -19.89 8.85
CA LEU A 333 -6.34 -20.42 10.22
C LEU A 333 -6.44 -21.96 10.29
N ASN A 334 -6.44 -22.63 9.14
CA ASN A 334 -6.69 -24.07 9.00
C ASN A 334 -5.43 -24.89 8.68
N THR A 335 -4.31 -24.24 8.35
CA THR A 335 -3.02 -24.88 8.07
C THR A 335 -2.08 -24.77 9.25
#